data_AF-A0A918ZJJ4-F1
#
_entry.id   AF-A0A918ZJJ4-F1
#
_cell.length_a   1.000
_cell.length_b   1.000
_cell.length_c   1.000
_cell.angle_alpha   90.00
_cell.angle_beta   90.00
_cell.angle_gamma   90.00
#
_symmetry.space_group_name_H-M   'P 1'
#
loop_
_entity.id
_entity.type
_entity.pdbx_description
1 polymer ?
#
loop_
_entity_poly.entity_id
_entity_poly.type
_entity_poly.pdbx_seq_one_letter_code
_entity_poly.pdbx_strand_id
1 'polypeptide(L)'
;MPRKRPGRVRTKNTNRREALKLSSMAPEDYNVRPGEAKSIACPDCRTWRRIMGDKVLKIREHCISDKVAEGKKHVTCPGSDQLVVIDIDVQRWQARQNRLLRDAMPQENRRAAQQFYKPLPAPAAPVSRITAEVTLETARQSYLAHRRGCTRCVGGQHCTDGGVLARRYVLALNQEPARRAARAEQDRQARRTERKQSAPAVRKAQWARHGGKAVEAANNRCAQRAPGTVSEFRGPQLPLAPQNVQAHDRRQAELGKQYAARKAPATSAA
;
A
#
# COMPACT_ATOMS: atom_id res chain seq x y z
N MET A 1 -4.86 7.72 27.38
CA MET A 1 -4.44 8.42 26.15
C MET A 1 -2.99 8.86 26.30
N PRO A 2 -2.02 8.34 25.53
CA PRO A 2 -0.63 8.77 25.65
C PRO A 2 -0.51 10.24 25.26
N ARG A 3 -0.13 11.10 26.22
CA ARG A 3 0.15 12.52 25.98
C ARG A 3 1.31 12.62 24.98
N LYS A 4 1.01 12.99 23.74
CA LYS A 4 2.04 13.32 22.75
C LYS A 4 2.85 14.48 23.33
N ARG A 5 4.13 14.25 23.62
CA ARG A 5 5.03 15.30 24.13
C ARG A 5 5.04 16.46 23.13
N PRO A 6 4.86 17.71 23.56
CA PRO A 6 5.03 18.86 22.67
C PRO A 6 6.44 18.79 22.08
N GLY A 7 6.52 18.96 20.77
CA GLY A 7 7.80 18.92 20.07
C GLY A 7 8.68 20.06 20.60
N ARG A 8 9.82 19.72 21.19
CA ARG A 8 10.76 20.74 21.67
C ARG A 8 11.36 21.49 20.48
N VAL A 9 11.41 22.81 20.58
CA VAL A 9 12.25 23.63 19.70
C VAL A 9 13.70 23.23 19.95
N ARG A 10 14.29 22.48 19.00
CA ARG A 10 15.65 21.94 19.13
C ARG A 10 16.73 23.00 18.87
N THR A 11 16.40 24.02 18.10
CA THR A 11 17.33 25.06 17.64
C THR A 11 16.88 26.44 18.10
N LYS A 12 17.80 27.23 18.66
CA LYS A 12 17.60 28.66 18.95
C LYS A 12 17.49 29.49 17.68
N ASN A 13 17.91 28.95 16.54
CA ASN A 13 17.91 29.64 15.26
C ASN A 13 16.48 29.93 14.79
N THR A 14 16.31 31.12 14.23
CA THR A 14 15.10 31.61 13.56
C THR A 14 15.49 32.10 12.17
N ASN A 15 14.55 32.16 11.24
CA ASN A 15 14.81 32.67 9.89
C ASN A 15 15.00 34.19 9.82
N ARG A 16 15.09 34.88 10.97
CA ARG A 16 15.26 36.35 11.13
C ARG A 16 14.17 37.21 10.47
N ARG A 17 13.10 36.62 9.94
CA ARG A 17 11.94 37.36 9.44
C ARG A 17 11.14 37.93 10.59
N GLU A 18 10.31 38.92 10.28
CA GLU A 18 9.32 39.42 11.22
C GLU A 18 8.42 38.28 11.72
N ALA A 19 8.06 38.35 13.00
CA ALA A 19 7.20 37.37 13.62
C ALA A 19 5.80 37.43 13.00
N LEU A 20 5.32 36.27 12.56
CA LEU A 20 4.03 36.11 11.91
C LEU A 20 2.92 36.22 12.94
N LYS A 21 2.12 37.28 12.83
CA LYS A 21 0.95 37.53 13.68
C LYS A 21 -0.24 36.73 13.17
N LEU A 22 -0.91 36.00 14.05
CA LEU A 22 -2.10 35.24 13.65
C LEU A 22 -3.26 36.15 13.26
N SER A 23 -3.33 37.37 13.80
CA SER A 23 -4.33 38.37 13.42
C SER A 23 -4.27 38.78 11.94
N SER A 24 -3.08 38.74 11.33
CA SER A 24 -2.87 39.05 9.91
C SER A 24 -3.21 37.91 8.95
N MET A 25 -3.52 36.71 9.48
CA MET A 25 -3.80 35.53 8.67
C MET A 25 -5.29 35.20 8.65
N ALA A 26 -5.73 34.49 7.61
CA ALA A 26 -7.09 33.98 7.58
C ALA A 26 -7.31 32.99 8.74
N PRO A 27 -8.46 33.05 9.45
CA PRO A 27 -8.75 32.16 10.57
C PRO A 27 -8.71 30.66 10.24
N GLU A 28 -8.80 30.32 8.96
CA GLU A 28 -8.77 28.97 8.39
C GLU A 28 -7.34 28.45 8.18
N ASP A 29 -6.34 29.33 8.16
CA ASP A 29 -4.94 29.00 7.88
C ASP A 29 -4.14 28.62 9.13
N TYR A 30 -4.79 28.55 10.30
CA TYR A 30 -4.14 28.13 11.53
C TYR A 30 -5.09 27.38 12.46
N ASN A 31 -4.52 26.49 13.27
CA ASN A 31 -5.20 25.83 14.36
C ASN A 31 -4.43 26.09 15.66
N VAL A 32 -5.08 26.79 16.59
CA VAL A 32 -4.55 27.06 17.93
C VAL A 32 -5.48 26.55 19.04
N ARG A 33 -6.33 25.56 18.73
CA ARG A 33 -7.30 25.01 19.68
C ARG A 33 -6.61 24.43 20.92
N PRO A 34 -7.06 24.79 22.14
CA PRO A 34 -6.54 24.20 23.37
C PRO A 34 -6.67 22.66 23.36
N GLY A 35 -5.59 21.96 23.72
CA GLY A 35 -5.56 20.49 23.75
C GLY A 35 -5.18 19.83 22.42
N GLU A 36 -5.15 20.57 21.32
CA GLU A 36 -4.71 20.08 20.01
C GLU A 36 -3.28 20.54 19.68
N ALA A 37 -2.67 19.89 18.69
CA ALA A 37 -1.36 20.31 18.20
C ALA A 37 -1.49 21.60 17.39
N LYS A 38 -0.87 22.69 17.85
CA LYS A 38 -0.85 23.97 17.14
C LYS A 38 -0.27 23.79 15.74
N SER A 39 -0.98 24.28 14.72
CA SER A 39 -0.55 24.18 13.31
C SER A 39 -0.90 25.44 12.53
N ILE A 40 -0.19 25.67 11.44
CA ILE A 40 -0.34 26.83 10.57
C ILE A 40 0.00 26.46 9.14
N ALA A 41 -0.75 26.99 8.17
CA ALA A 41 -0.38 26.95 6.77
C ALA A 41 0.77 27.95 6.55
N CYS A 42 1.92 27.45 6.08
CA CYS A 42 3.06 28.32 5.83
C CYS A 42 2.71 29.34 4.73
N PRO A 43 2.99 30.64 4.91
CA PRO A 43 2.64 31.66 3.91
C PRO A 43 3.37 31.49 2.57
N ASP A 44 4.59 30.94 2.58
CA ASP A 44 5.39 30.76 1.36
C ASP A 44 4.98 29.49 0.56
N CYS A 45 4.75 28.36 1.22
CA CYS A 45 4.47 27.07 0.54
C CYS A 45 3.03 26.54 0.68
N ARG A 46 2.17 27.25 1.43
CA ARG A 46 0.77 26.88 1.76
C ARG A 46 0.55 25.47 2.31
N THR A 47 1.62 24.81 2.74
CA THR A 47 1.52 23.48 3.35
C THR A 47 1.26 23.62 4.84
N TRP A 48 0.37 22.79 5.38
CA TRP A 48 0.09 22.73 6.81
C TRP A 48 1.28 22.19 7.59
N ARG A 49 1.83 23.03 8.47
CA ARG A 49 2.99 22.70 9.31
C ARG A 49 2.64 22.88 10.78
N ARG A 50 3.37 22.17 11.65
CA ARG A 50 3.20 22.31 13.10
C ARG A 50 3.92 23.55 13.61
N ILE A 51 3.29 24.24 14.55
CA ILE A 51 3.93 25.25 15.38
C ILE A 51 4.60 24.52 16.54
N MET A 52 5.90 24.73 16.70
CA MET A 52 6.73 24.10 17.72
C MET A 52 7.01 25.08 18.86
N GLY A 53 7.16 24.55 20.07
CA GLY A 53 7.51 25.33 21.27
C GLY A 53 6.33 25.70 22.15
N ASP A 54 6.65 26.11 23.38
CA ASP A 54 5.65 26.52 24.38
C ASP A 54 5.66 28.03 24.58
N LYS A 55 6.83 28.62 24.86
CA LYS A 55 7.02 30.07 25.05
C LYS A 55 7.36 30.80 23.75
N VAL A 56 8.29 30.23 22.97
CA VAL A 56 8.69 30.75 21.66
C VAL A 56 8.12 29.82 20.61
N LEU A 57 7.13 30.32 19.86
CA LEU A 57 6.43 29.57 18.86
C LEU A 57 7.09 29.78 17.50
N LYS A 58 7.38 28.68 16.80
CA LYS A 58 7.93 28.76 15.45
C LYS A 58 7.39 27.69 14.52
N ILE A 59 7.34 28.00 13.23
CA ILE A 59 6.98 27.03 12.19
C ILE A 59 8.08 25.97 12.12
N ARG A 60 7.69 24.70 12.20
CA ARG A 60 8.62 23.57 12.05
C ARG A 60 9.37 23.67 10.71
N GLU A 61 10.66 23.39 10.74
CA GLU A 61 11.49 23.23 9.55
C GLU A 61 10.85 22.29 8.52
N HIS A 62 10.75 22.76 7.28
CA HIS A 62 10.12 22.03 6.19
C HIS A 62 10.67 22.45 4.83
N CYS A 63 10.33 21.66 3.81
CA CYS A 63 10.72 21.92 2.43
C CYS A 63 9.54 22.52 1.65
N ILE A 64 9.84 23.21 0.55
CA ILE A 64 8.81 23.83 -0.33
C ILE A 64 7.88 22.75 -0.90
N SER A 65 8.45 21.61 -1.28
CA SER A 65 7.69 20.43 -1.70
C SER A 65 8.15 19.19 -0.95
N ASP A 66 7.18 18.37 -0.54
CA ASP A 66 7.43 17.04 0.02
C ASP A 66 7.75 16.01 -1.08
N LYS A 67 7.48 16.36 -2.35
CA LYS A 67 7.80 15.55 -3.54
C LYS A 67 8.96 16.20 -4.29
N VAL A 68 10.06 15.47 -4.44
CA VAL A 68 11.22 15.88 -5.23
C VAL A 68 11.64 14.67 -6.08
N ALA A 69 12.09 14.93 -7.32
CA ALA A 69 12.55 13.89 -8.23
C ALA A 69 13.76 13.15 -7.65
N GLU A 70 13.87 11.86 -7.94
CA GLU A 70 14.94 10.98 -7.44
C GLU A 70 16.32 11.58 -7.76
N GLY A 71 17.14 11.79 -6.72
CA GLY A 71 18.48 12.37 -6.83
C GLY A 71 18.59 13.89 -6.59
N LYS A 72 17.48 14.64 -6.44
CA LYS A 72 17.52 16.08 -6.11
C LYS A 72 17.33 16.31 -4.60
N LYS A 73 18.07 17.26 -4.03
CA LYS A 73 17.91 17.68 -2.62
C LYS A 73 16.63 18.50 -2.46
N HIS A 74 15.90 18.27 -1.37
CA HIS A 74 14.77 19.12 -1.02
C HIS A 74 15.27 20.54 -0.69
N VAL A 75 14.64 21.54 -1.30
CA VAL A 75 14.92 22.95 -1.01
C VAL A 75 14.13 23.36 0.23
N THR A 76 14.84 23.86 1.24
CA THR A 76 14.23 24.37 2.48
C THR A 76 13.32 25.55 2.18
N CYS A 77 12.13 25.56 2.78
CA CYS A 77 11.18 26.64 2.62
C CYS A 77 11.66 27.90 3.36
N PRO A 78 11.58 29.11 2.75
CA PRO A 78 11.95 30.37 3.42
C PRO A 78 11.18 30.65 4.71
N GLY A 79 9.93 30.17 4.80
CA GLY A 79 9.08 30.26 6.00
C GLY A 79 9.37 29.23 7.09
N SER A 80 10.37 28.37 6.89
CA SER A 80 10.86 27.48 7.95
C SER A 80 11.44 28.29 9.11
N ASP A 81 11.24 27.83 10.35
CA ASP A 81 11.75 28.51 11.55
C ASP A 81 11.29 29.97 11.71
N GLN A 82 10.20 30.37 11.04
CA GLN A 82 9.58 31.68 11.28
C GLN A 82 8.89 31.72 12.63
N LEU A 83 9.10 32.81 13.37
CA LEU A 83 8.41 33.05 14.65
C LEU A 83 6.92 33.29 14.42
N VAL A 84 6.11 32.79 15.34
CA VAL A 84 4.65 32.97 15.32
C VAL A 84 4.23 33.64 16.62
N VAL A 85 3.43 34.70 16.54
CA VAL A 85 2.85 35.38 17.69
C VAL A 85 1.35 35.15 17.68
N ILE A 86 0.84 34.58 18.78
CA ILE A 86 -0.60 34.44 19.01
C ILE A 86 -1.10 35.75 19.62
N ASP A 87 -1.49 36.68 18.76
CA ASP A 87 -2.02 38.01 19.11
C ASP A 87 -3.55 38.10 18.96
N ILE A 88 -4.20 36.94 19.08
CA ILE A 88 -5.65 36.80 18.98
C ILE A 88 -6.21 36.22 20.28
N ASP A 89 -7.47 36.53 20.57
CA ASP A 89 -8.22 35.83 21.59
C ASP A 89 -8.56 34.41 21.10
N VAL A 90 -7.83 33.42 21.64
CA VAL A 90 -7.97 32.00 21.30
C VAL A 90 -9.37 31.48 21.60
N GLN A 91 -10.01 31.94 22.69
CA GLN A 91 -11.36 31.50 23.06
C GLN A 91 -12.39 32.05 22.08
N ARG A 92 -12.29 33.34 21.74
CA ARG A 92 -13.16 33.97 20.74
C ARG A 92 -12.97 33.37 19.34
N TRP A 93 -11.72 33.09 18.94
CA TRP A 93 -11.43 32.39 17.69
C TRP A 93 -12.03 30.97 17.71
N GLN A 94 -11.86 30.22 18.80
CA GLN A 94 -12.40 28.86 18.93
C GLN A 94 -13.94 28.87 18.85
N ALA A 95 -14.60 29.82 19.50
CA ALA A 95 -16.05 29.99 19.42
C ALA A 95 -16.51 30.26 17.97
N ARG A 96 -15.78 31.13 17.24
CA ARG A 96 -16.05 31.41 15.83
C ARG A 96 -15.86 30.17 14.95
N GLN A 97 -14.77 29.42 15.13
CA GLN A 97 -14.53 28.17 14.39
C GLN A 97 -15.57 27.10 14.73
N ASN A 98 -15.95 26.96 16.00
CA ASN A 98 -17.01 26.04 16.41
C ASN A 98 -18.37 26.42 15.80
N ARG A 99 -18.68 27.72 15.69
CA ARG A 99 -19.89 28.19 15.01
C ARG A 99 -19.85 27.83 13.53
N LEU A 100 -18.73 28.10 12.85
CA LEU A 100 -18.55 27.66 11.46
C LEU A 100 -18.69 26.15 11.30
N LEU A 101 -18.27 25.34 12.27
CA LEU A 101 -18.44 23.89 12.26
C LEU A 101 -19.87 23.43 12.60
N ARG A 102 -20.63 24.18 13.41
CA ARG A 102 -22.05 23.90 13.71
C ARG A 102 -22.96 24.30 12.57
N ASP A 103 -22.69 25.47 11.98
CA ASP A 103 -23.41 26.01 10.81
C ASP A 103 -22.97 25.27 9.53
N ALA A 104 -21.76 24.68 9.51
CA ALA A 104 -21.40 23.69 8.51
C ALA A 104 -22.29 22.47 8.71
N MET A 105 -23.14 22.20 7.72
CA MET A 105 -24.05 21.06 7.73
C MET A 105 -23.30 19.79 8.20
N PRO A 106 -23.71 19.21 9.35
CA PRO A 106 -23.08 18.03 9.93
C PRO A 106 -22.87 16.96 8.88
N GLN A 107 -21.80 16.19 8.97
CA GLN A 107 -21.53 15.15 7.97
C GLN A 107 -22.68 14.14 7.87
N GLU A 108 -23.46 13.96 8.96
CA GLU A 108 -24.69 13.17 8.99
C GLU A 108 -25.87 13.83 8.25
N ASN A 109 -25.93 15.17 8.25
CA ASN A 109 -26.98 15.97 7.60
C ASN A 109 -26.63 16.32 6.15
N ARG A 110 -25.35 16.20 5.76
CA ARG A 110 -25.00 16.09 4.35
C ARG A 110 -25.70 14.84 3.86
N ARG A 111 -26.67 15.01 2.95
CA ARG A 111 -27.20 13.87 2.18
C ARG A 111 -25.99 13.08 1.73
N ALA A 112 -25.87 11.84 2.20
CA ALA A 112 -24.89 10.93 1.64
C ALA A 112 -25.04 11.04 0.12
N ALA A 113 -23.93 11.06 -0.61
CA ALA A 113 -23.98 10.89 -2.06
C ALA A 113 -24.44 9.45 -2.36
N GLN A 114 -25.64 9.09 -1.94
CA GLN A 114 -26.39 8.01 -2.53
C GLN A 114 -26.71 8.51 -3.93
N GLN A 115 -25.85 8.10 -4.87
CA GLN A 115 -26.27 8.02 -6.25
C GLN A 115 -27.49 7.11 -6.27
N PHE A 116 -28.67 7.71 -6.30
CA PHE A 116 -29.86 7.04 -6.80
C PHE A 116 -29.59 6.82 -8.29
N TYR A 117 -28.98 5.69 -8.60
CA TYR A 117 -28.85 5.27 -9.99
C TYR A 117 -30.26 5.10 -10.52
N LYS A 118 -30.53 5.70 -11.68
CA LYS A 118 -31.69 5.29 -12.45
C LYS A 118 -31.59 3.76 -12.59
N PRO A 119 -32.67 3.01 -12.31
CA PRO A 119 -32.66 1.58 -12.54
C PRO A 119 -32.15 1.36 -13.96
N LEU A 120 -31.06 0.61 -14.07
CA LEU A 120 -30.46 0.31 -15.37
C LEU A 120 -31.58 -0.32 -16.20
N PRO A 121 -31.86 0.19 -17.41
CA PRO A 121 -32.84 -0.44 -18.28
C PRO A 121 -32.43 -1.91 -18.45
N ALA A 122 -33.43 -2.80 -18.53
CA ALA A 122 -33.18 -4.20 -18.74
C ALA A 122 -32.19 -4.36 -19.92
N PRO A 123 -31.10 -5.15 -19.76
CA PRO A 123 -30.12 -5.30 -20.82
C PRO A 123 -30.85 -5.75 -22.08
N ALA A 124 -30.55 -5.09 -23.19
CA ALA A 124 -31.14 -5.43 -24.48
C ALA A 124 -30.93 -6.92 -24.75
N ALA A 125 -31.94 -7.57 -25.33
CA ALA A 125 -31.82 -8.97 -25.72
C ALA A 125 -30.55 -9.14 -26.58
N PRO A 126 -29.66 -10.10 -26.24
CA PRO A 126 -28.42 -10.26 -26.97
C PRO A 126 -28.73 -10.61 -28.43
N VAL A 127 -28.31 -9.74 -29.34
CA VAL A 127 -28.51 -9.89 -30.80
C VAL A 127 -27.83 -11.15 -31.33
N SER A 128 -26.80 -11.62 -30.63
CA SER A 128 -26.12 -12.88 -30.92
C SER A 128 -25.84 -13.64 -29.63
N ARG A 129 -26.28 -14.90 -29.56
CA ARG A 129 -25.80 -15.85 -28.54
C ARG A 129 -24.48 -16.43 -29.04
N ILE A 130 -23.39 -16.16 -28.32
CA ILE A 130 -22.16 -16.91 -28.52
C ILE A 130 -22.50 -18.35 -28.16
N THR A 131 -22.60 -19.21 -29.17
CA THR A 131 -22.80 -20.64 -28.96
C THR A 131 -21.68 -21.17 -28.09
N ALA A 132 -22.01 -21.95 -27.06
CA ALA A 132 -21.05 -22.56 -26.16
C ALA A 132 -19.86 -23.14 -26.95
N GLU A 133 -18.64 -22.90 -26.45
CA GLU A 133 -17.43 -23.35 -27.13
C GLU A 133 -17.50 -24.84 -27.46
N VAL A 134 -17.25 -25.18 -28.72
CA VAL A 134 -17.14 -26.58 -29.15
C VAL A 134 -15.93 -27.18 -28.42
N THR A 135 -16.20 -28.05 -27.46
CA THR A 135 -15.17 -28.81 -26.74
C THR A 135 -14.66 -29.96 -27.60
N LEU A 136 -13.47 -30.47 -27.28
CA LEU A 136 -12.93 -31.66 -27.98
C LEU A 136 -13.90 -32.85 -27.89
N GLU A 137 -14.50 -33.06 -26.72
CA GLU A 137 -15.44 -34.16 -26.50
C GLU A 137 -16.72 -34.02 -27.32
N THR A 138 -17.31 -32.82 -27.36
CA THR A 138 -18.51 -32.57 -28.16
C THR A 138 -18.23 -32.70 -29.65
N ALA A 139 -17.08 -32.18 -30.14
CA ALA A 139 -16.67 -32.36 -31.53
C ALA A 139 -16.47 -33.85 -31.89
N ARG A 140 -15.85 -34.62 -30.99
CA ARG A 140 -15.65 -36.06 -31.16
C ARG A 140 -16.99 -36.80 -31.22
N GLN A 141 -17.90 -36.52 -30.28
CA GLN A 141 -19.21 -37.15 -30.20
C GLN A 141 -20.04 -36.85 -31.46
N SER A 142 -20.09 -35.60 -31.90
CA SER A 142 -20.81 -35.23 -33.13
C SER A 142 -20.25 -35.94 -34.37
N TYR A 143 -18.93 -36.03 -34.50
CA TYR A 143 -18.30 -36.75 -35.60
C TYR A 143 -18.61 -38.26 -35.58
N LEU A 144 -18.49 -38.90 -34.40
CA LEU A 144 -18.78 -40.33 -34.26
C LEU A 144 -20.26 -40.65 -34.46
N ALA A 145 -21.17 -39.82 -33.94
CA ALA A 145 -22.61 -39.98 -34.13
C ALA A 145 -22.97 -39.92 -35.62
N HIS A 146 -22.44 -38.94 -36.35
CA HIS A 146 -22.64 -38.84 -37.78
C HIS A 146 -22.08 -40.07 -38.53
N ARG A 147 -20.87 -40.50 -38.20
CA ARG A 147 -20.24 -41.67 -38.84
C ARG A 147 -21.05 -42.96 -38.62
N ARG A 148 -21.76 -43.10 -37.50
CA ARG A 148 -22.66 -44.24 -37.23
C ARG A 148 -24.00 -44.15 -37.98
N GLY A 149 -24.53 -42.94 -38.17
CA GLY A 149 -25.84 -42.72 -38.78
C GLY A 149 -25.83 -42.52 -40.31
N CYS A 150 -24.67 -42.25 -40.92
CA CYS A 150 -24.58 -41.96 -42.35
C CYS A 150 -24.03 -43.16 -43.14
N THR A 151 -24.87 -43.74 -44.01
CA THR A 151 -24.53 -44.91 -44.84
C THR A 151 -23.28 -44.70 -45.72
N ARG A 152 -23.09 -43.48 -46.26
CA ARG A 152 -21.89 -43.11 -47.04
C ARG A 152 -20.61 -43.18 -46.19
N CYS A 153 -20.64 -42.57 -45.01
CA CYS A 153 -19.50 -42.51 -44.08
C CYS A 153 -19.17 -43.87 -43.44
N VAL A 154 -20.16 -44.76 -43.31
CA VAL A 154 -19.95 -46.16 -42.87
C VAL A 154 -19.16 -46.94 -43.92
N GLY A 155 -19.49 -46.77 -45.21
CA GLY A 155 -18.81 -47.42 -46.34
C GLY A 155 -17.42 -46.87 -46.68
N GLY A 156 -16.83 -46.02 -45.83
CA GLY A 156 -15.49 -45.46 -46.02
C GLY A 156 -15.42 -44.21 -46.90
N GLN A 157 -16.55 -43.74 -47.47
CA GLN A 157 -16.59 -42.48 -48.22
C GLN A 157 -17.08 -41.31 -47.34
N HIS A 158 -16.34 -40.21 -47.31
CA HIS A 158 -16.77 -39.03 -46.54
C HIS A 158 -17.83 -38.23 -47.31
N CYS A 159 -19.02 -38.09 -46.73
CA CYS A 159 -19.97 -37.08 -47.19
C CYS A 159 -19.49 -35.67 -46.78
N THR A 160 -20.06 -34.63 -47.39
CA THR A 160 -19.71 -33.23 -47.13
C THR A 160 -19.80 -32.87 -45.65
N ASP A 161 -20.88 -33.28 -44.98
CA ASP A 161 -21.13 -33.00 -43.56
C ASP A 161 -20.16 -33.76 -42.65
N GLY A 162 -19.88 -35.02 -42.98
CA GLY A 162 -18.88 -35.83 -42.29
C GLY A 162 -17.49 -35.23 -42.40
N GLY A 163 -17.13 -34.67 -43.57
CA GLY A 163 -15.87 -33.94 -43.77
C GLY A 163 -15.79 -32.65 -42.96
N VAL A 164 -16.90 -31.90 -42.83
CA VAL A 164 -16.97 -30.71 -41.98
C VAL A 164 -16.80 -31.08 -40.49
N LEU A 165 -17.45 -32.14 -40.03
CA LEU A 165 -17.34 -32.63 -38.65
C LEU A 165 -15.94 -33.17 -38.34
N ALA A 166 -15.32 -33.89 -39.28
CA ALA A 166 -13.94 -34.36 -39.14
C ALA A 166 -12.96 -33.20 -39.01
N ARG A 167 -13.06 -32.17 -39.87
CA ARG A 167 -12.25 -30.96 -39.78
C ARG A 167 -12.42 -30.24 -38.44
N ARG A 168 -13.66 -30.09 -37.96
CA ARG A 168 -13.95 -29.51 -36.64
C ARG A 168 -13.32 -30.31 -35.50
N TYR A 169 -13.39 -31.63 -35.55
CA TYR A 169 -12.75 -32.50 -34.55
C TYR A 169 -11.22 -32.35 -34.54
N VAL A 170 -10.57 -32.37 -35.72
CA VAL A 170 -9.12 -32.18 -35.83
C VAL A 170 -8.69 -30.81 -35.32
N LEU A 171 -9.43 -29.75 -35.67
CA LEU A 171 -9.16 -28.41 -35.15
C LEU A 171 -9.28 -28.34 -33.63
N ALA A 172 -10.33 -28.94 -33.05
CA ALA A 172 -10.49 -29.00 -31.60
C ALA A 172 -9.35 -29.79 -30.94
N LEU A 173 -8.88 -30.87 -31.56
CA LEU A 173 -7.78 -31.70 -31.07
C LEU A 173 -6.46 -30.92 -31.05
N ASN A 174 -6.17 -30.14 -32.09
CA ASN A 174 -4.99 -29.30 -32.17
C ASN A 174 -5.01 -28.12 -31.18
N GLN A 175 -6.21 -27.60 -30.85
CA GLN A 175 -6.37 -26.48 -29.91
C GLN A 175 -6.41 -26.92 -28.44
N GLU A 176 -6.71 -28.19 -28.15
CA GLU A 176 -6.89 -28.70 -26.78
C GLU A 176 -5.65 -28.50 -25.88
N PRO A 177 -4.40 -28.70 -26.33
CA PRO A 177 -3.22 -28.42 -25.51
C PRO A 177 -3.15 -26.97 -25.04
N ALA A 178 -3.41 -26.01 -25.95
CA ALA A 178 -3.42 -24.59 -25.63
C ALA A 178 -4.56 -24.24 -24.64
N ARG A 179 -5.75 -24.82 -24.83
CA ARG A 179 -6.89 -24.65 -23.90
C ARG A 179 -6.60 -25.23 -22.51
N ARG A 180 -5.90 -26.37 -22.43
CA ARG A 180 -5.46 -26.95 -21.15
C ARG A 180 -4.43 -26.07 -20.45
N ALA A 181 -3.45 -25.55 -21.19
CA ALA A 181 -2.45 -24.62 -20.65
C ALA A 181 -3.10 -23.34 -20.13
N ALA A 182 -4.06 -22.76 -20.87
CA ALA A 182 -4.80 -21.57 -20.46
C ALA A 182 -5.61 -21.81 -19.18
N ARG A 183 -6.33 -22.93 -19.08
CA ARG A 183 -7.07 -23.32 -17.86
C ARG A 183 -6.14 -23.51 -16.67
N ALA A 184 -5.03 -24.21 -16.85
CA ALA A 184 -4.05 -24.41 -15.80
C ALA A 184 -3.44 -23.07 -15.30
N GLU A 185 -3.22 -22.11 -16.21
CA GLU A 185 -2.73 -20.78 -15.83
C GLU A 185 -3.78 -19.98 -15.07
N GLN A 186 -5.04 -20.01 -15.51
CA GLN A 186 -6.16 -19.39 -14.78
C GLN A 186 -6.30 -19.98 -13.37
N ASP A 187 -6.23 -21.30 -13.22
CA ASP A 187 -6.26 -21.97 -11.92
C ASP A 187 -5.08 -21.56 -11.03
N ARG A 188 -3.87 -21.45 -11.60
CA ARG A 188 -2.68 -20.96 -10.87
C ARG A 188 -2.89 -19.52 -10.40
N GLN A 189 -3.46 -18.66 -11.24
CA GLN A 189 -3.75 -17.27 -10.90
C GLN A 189 -4.82 -17.19 -9.81
N ALA A 190 -5.91 -17.94 -9.93
CA ALA A 190 -6.97 -18.01 -8.92
C ALA A 190 -6.43 -18.44 -7.55
N ARG A 191 -5.60 -19.49 -7.51
CA ARG A 191 -4.92 -19.93 -6.27
C ARG A 191 -3.99 -18.86 -5.70
N ARG A 192 -3.28 -18.12 -6.55
CA ARG A 192 -2.41 -17.01 -6.10
C ARG A 192 -3.23 -15.86 -5.51
N THR A 193 -4.34 -15.51 -6.15
CA THR A 193 -5.24 -14.45 -5.65
C THR A 193 -5.88 -14.84 -4.34
N GLU A 194 -6.35 -16.08 -4.21
CA GLU A 194 -6.93 -16.62 -2.98
C GLU A 194 -5.90 -16.63 -1.82
N ARG A 195 -4.67 -17.07 -2.09
CA ARG A 195 -3.56 -16.99 -1.11
C ARG A 195 -3.25 -15.55 -0.69
N LYS A 196 -3.23 -14.60 -1.63
CA LYS A 196 -2.99 -13.18 -1.30
C LYS A 196 -4.11 -12.60 -0.44
N GLN A 197 -5.35 -12.96 -0.70
CA GLN A 197 -6.50 -12.51 0.07
C GLN A 197 -6.52 -13.13 1.48
N SER A 198 -6.15 -14.40 1.62
CA SER A 198 -6.12 -15.11 2.91
C SER A 198 -4.86 -14.87 3.75
N ALA A 199 -3.73 -14.50 3.13
CA ALA A 199 -2.44 -14.33 3.82
C ALA A 199 -2.46 -13.36 5.02
N PRO A 200 -3.14 -12.20 4.99
CA PRO A 200 -3.23 -11.32 6.16
C PRO A 200 -3.95 -11.97 7.35
N ALA A 201 -5.02 -12.72 7.09
CA ALA A 201 -5.78 -13.42 8.12
C ALA A 201 -4.98 -14.59 8.71
N VAL A 202 -4.34 -15.39 7.86
CA VAL A 202 -3.45 -16.49 8.28
C VAL A 202 -2.28 -15.95 9.10
N ARG A 203 -1.66 -14.84 8.66
CA ARG A 203 -0.59 -14.18 9.41
C ARG A 203 -1.12 -13.71 10.76
N LYS A 204 -2.24 -12.99 10.81
CA LYS A 204 -2.85 -12.56 12.09
C LYS A 204 -3.10 -13.74 13.03
N ALA A 205 -3.60 -14.86 12.54
CA ALA A 205 -3.81 -16.07 13.34
C ALA A 205 -2.49 -16.69 13.84
N GLN A 206 -1.45 -16.75 13.00
CA GLN A 206 -0.11 -17.19 13.41
C GLN A 206 0.48 -16.28 14.49
N TRP A 207 0.39 -14.96 14.32
CA TRP A 207 0.83 -13.99 15.32
C TRP A 207 0.00 -14.05 16.59
N ALA A 208 -1.28 -14.43 16.55
CA ALA A 208 -2.08 -14.66 17.75
C ALA A 208 -1.70 -15.96 18.48
N ARG A 209 -1.21 -16.98 17.76
CA ARG A 209 -0.71 -18.24 18.35
C ARG A 209 0.63 -18.05 19.08
N HIS A 210 1.50 -17.19 18.56
CA HIS A 210 2.84 -16.93 19.12
C HIS A 210 2.94 -15.63 19.92
N GLY A 211 2.02 -14.69 19.70
CA GLY A 211 1.94 -13.41 20.36
C GLY A 211 1.00 -13.47 21.56
N GLY A 212 1.45 -12.90 22.67
CA GLY A 212 0.71 -12.88 23.92
C GLY A 212 1.63 -12.53 25.09
N LYS A 213 1.15 -12.77 26.31
CA LYS A 213 1.84 -12.43 27.56
C LYS A 213 3.28 -12.97 27.63
N ALA A 214 3.60 -14.08 26.95
CA ALA A 214 4.96 -14.63 26.92
C ALA A 214 5.96 -13.76 26.15
N VAL A 215 5.60 -13.28 24.96
CA VAL A 215 6.45 -12.36 24.17
C VAL A 215 6.52 -11.00 24.83
N GLU A 216 5.39 -10.51 25.34
CA GLU A 216 5.32 -9.25 26.08
C GLU A 216 6.13 -9.32 27.38
N ALA A 217 6.05 -10.42 28.14
CA ALA A 217 6.87 -10.66 29.33
C ALA A 217 8.36 -10.88 29.00
N ALA A 218 8.71 -11.45 27.85
CA ALA A 218 10.09 -11.53 27.41
C ALA A 218 10.65 -10.15 27.07
N ASN A 219 9.91 -9.34 26.30
CA ASN A 219 10.28 -7.95 26.01
C ASN A 219 10.35 -7.09 27.27
N ASN A 220 9.39 -7.24 28.19
CA ASN A 220 9.36 -6.49 29.44
C ASN A 220 10.48 -6.94 30.41
N ARG A 221 10.88 -8.23 30.38
CA ARG A 221 12.08 -8.70 31.08
C ARG A 221 13.35 -8.04 30.54
N CYS A 222 13.43 -7.78 29.24
CA CYS A 222 14.55 -6.98 28.69
C CYS A 222 14.51 -5.50 29.11
N ALA A 223 13.35 -4.98 29.52
CA ALA A 223 13.16 -3.58 29.92
C ALA A 223 13.42 -3.31 31.42
N GLN A 224 13.27 -4.31 32.30
CA GLN A 224 13.65 -4.19 33.70
C GLN A 224 15.18 -4.24 33.83
N ARG A 225 15.81 -3.07 33.71
CA ARG A 225 17.22 -2.87 34.07
C ARG A 225 17.29 -2.23 35.44
N ALA A 226 18.13 -2.77 36.32
CA ALA A 226 18.40 -2.12 37.60
C ALA A 226 19.03 -0.72 37.34
N PRO A 227 18.61 0.33 38.06
CA PRO A 227 19.21 1.65 37.94
C PRO A 227 20.73 1.57 38.11
N GLY A 228 21.50 2.09 37.15
CA GLY A 228 22.96 2.04 37.15
C GLY A 228 23.59 0.88 36.35
N THR A 229 22.80 -0.06 35.84
CA THR A 229 23.34 -1.13 34.97
C THR A 229 23.48 -0.66 33.52
N VAL A 230 24.72 -0.65 33.00
CA VAL A 230 25.00 -0.54 31.57
C VAL A 230 24.75 -1.90 30.96
N SER A 231 24.04 -1.95 29.84
CA SER A 231 23.84 -3.20 29.09
C SER A 231 25.19 -3.86 28.79
N GLU A 232 25.28 -5.18 28.89
CA GLU A 232 26.39 -5.96 28.32
C GLU A 232 26.62 -5.63 26.82
N PHE A 233 25.57 -5.16 26.13
CA PHE A 233 25.59 -4.66 24.75
C PHE A 233 25.90 -3.15 24.60
N ARG A 234 26.33 -2.45 25.66
CA ARG A 234 26.76 -1.02 25.63
C ARG A 234 27.95 -0.70 26.55
N GLY A 235 28.66 -1.69 27.07
CA GLY A 235 29.89 -1.46 27.85
C GLY A 235 31.09 -1.13 26.95
N PRO A 236 32.09 -0.37 27.43
CA PRO A 236 33.35 -0.13 26.71
C PRO A 236 34.17 -1.40 26.45
N GLN A 237 33.80 -2.54 27.07
CA GLN A 237 34.45 -3.84 26.89
C GLN A 237 33.84 -4.71 25.77
N LEU A 238 32.90 -4.21 24.97
CA LEU A 238 32.43 -4.95 23.81
C LEU A 238 33.55 -5.05 22.74
N PRO A 239 34.01 -6.25 22.39
CA PRO A 239 34.94 -6.40 21.27
C PRO A 239 34.21 -5.97 19.99
N LEU A 240 34.57 -4.79 19.48
CA LEU A 240 34.04 -4.25 18.22
C LEU A 240 34.54 -5.05 17.00
N ALA A 241 35.61 -5.83 17.19
CA ALA A 241 36.13 -6.76 16.22
C ALA A 241 35.65 -8.19 16.53
N PRO A 242 35.37 -9.01 15.50
CA PRO A 242 35.11 -10.43 15.69
C PRO A 242 36.34 -11.10 16.32
N GLN A 243 36.10 -12.00 17.29
CA GLN A 243 37.17 -12.73 17.99
C GLN A 243 38.13 -13.47 17.04
N ASN A 244 37.64 -13.87 15.86
CA ASN A 244 38.45 -14.40 14.78
C ASN A 244 38.14 -13.65 13.48
N VAL A 245 38.97 -12.66 13.18
CA VAL A 245 38.84 -11.80 11.99
C VAL A 245 38.92 -12.62 10.71
N GLN A 246 39.84 -13.59 10.62
CA GLN A 246 40.00 -14.41 9.41
C GLN A 246 38.77 -15.27 9.10
N ALA A 247 38.19 -15.90 10.13
CA ALA A 247 36.97 -16.71 9.96
C ALA A 247 35.77 -15.84 9.57
N HIS A 248 35.67 -14.65 10.17
CA HIS A 248 34.65 -13.66 9.83
C HIS A 248 34.77 -13.24 8.36
N ASP A 249 35.97 -12.89 7.90
CA ASP A 249 36.18 -12.38 6.54
C ASP A 249 35.94 -13.45 5.47
N ARG A 250 36.33 -14.70 5.75
CA ARG A 250 35.99 -15.85 4.88
C ARG A 250 34.48 -16.00 4.73
N ARG A 251 33.73 -15.91 5.83
CA ARG A 251 32.27 -16.00 5.82
C ARG A 251 31.63 -14.83 5.07
N GLN A 252 32.13 -13.61 5.25
CA GLN A 252 31.63 -12.44 4.52
C GLN A 252 31.87 -12.56 3.01
N ALA A 253 33.04 -13.04 2.60
CA ALA A 253 33.36 -13.29 1.20
C ALA A 253 32.46 -14.37 0.59
N GLU A 254 32.18 -15.44 1.33
CA GLU A 254 31.28 -16.51 0.88
C GLU A 254 29.83 -16.04 0.74
N LEU A 255 29.33 -15.26 1.70
CA LEU A 255 28.01 -14.62 1.59
C LEU A 255 27.94 -13.67 0.40
N GLY A 256 28.99 -12.88 0.16
CA GLY A 256 29.09 -12.01 -1.01
C GLY A 256 28.94 -12.79 -2.33
N LYS A 257 29.58 -13.96 -2.44
CA LYS A 257 29.45 -14.86 -3.59
C LYS A 257 28.02 -15.40 -3.74
N GLN A 258 27.39 -15.82 -2.63
CA GLN A 258 26.01 -16.31 -2.65
C GLN A 258 25.01 -15.24 -3.09
N TYR A 259 25.16 -14.00 -2.61
CA TYR A 259 24.33 -12.88 -3.03
C TYR A 259 24.54 -12.50 -4.49
N ALA A 260 25.79 -12.53 -4.97
CA ALA A 260 26.09 -12.30 -6.38
C ALA A 260 25.45 -13.38 -7.27
N ALA A 261 25.53 -14.66 -6.89
CA ALA A 261 24.91 -15.77 -7.60
C ALA A 261 23.37 -15.68 -7.62
N ARG A 262 22.75 -15.19 -6.54
CA ARG A 262 21.29 -14.96 -6.47
C ARG A 262 20.82 -13.77 -7.30
N LYS A 263 21.68 -12.75 -7.47
CA LYS A 263 21.37 -11.52 -8.20
C LYS A 263 21.73 -11.62 -9.68
N ALA A 264 22.50 -12.62 -10.08
CA ALA A 264 22.73 -12.91 -11.49
C ALA A 264 21.38 -13.16 -12.17
N PRO A 265 21.02 -12.39 -13.21
CA PRO A 265 19.83 -12.69 -14.00
C PRO A 265 20.01 -14.09 -14.59
N ALA A 266 18.95 -14.90 -14.59
CA ALA A 266 18.94 -16.16 -15.30
C ALA A 266 19.29 -15.87 -16.76
N THR A 267 20.52 -16.17 -17.16
CA THR A 267 20.90 -16.24 -18.56
C THR A 267 20.04 -17.32 -19.17
N SER A 268 19.04 -16.87 -19.93
CA SER A 268 18.32 -17.66 -20.92
C SER A 268 19.35 -18.30 -21.86
N ALA A 269 19.60 -19.59 -21.64
CA ALA A 269 20.27 -20.42 -22.64
C ALA A 269 19.27 -20.64 -23.79
N ALA A 270 19.66 -20.13 -24.96
CA ALA A 270 19.17 -20.56 -26.26
C ALA A 270 19.83 -21.88 -26.66
#